data_AF-A0A3D0FZJ5-F1
#
_entry.id   AF-A0A3D0FZJ5-F1
#
_cell.length_a   1.000
_cell.length_b   1.000
_cell.length_c   1.000
_cell.angle_alpha   90.00
_cell.angle_beta   90.00
_cell.angle_gamma   90.00
#
_symmetry.space_group_name_H-M   'P 1'
#
loop_
_entity.id
_entity.type
_entity.pdbx_description
1 polymer ?
#
loop_
_entity_poly.entity_id
_entity_poly.type
_entity_poly.pdbx_seq_one_letter_code
_entity_poly.pdbx_strand_id
1 'polypeptide(L)'
;MDIQTLNEKLRLEILVNTADYPQERLVRSVLSQLRKEGVLFIPSEKGKGIYIRIDHANRSEIETYAKAQARHFKTQYFNTMLPMKQYVEDLKLLRMLGRLEGILDEEK
;
A
#
# COMPACT_ATOMS: atom_id res chain seq x y z
N MET A 1 -13.70 -14.60 17.47
CA MET A 1 -12.24 -14.49 17.67
C MET A 1 -11.91 -13.01 17.65
N ASP A 2 -11.30 -12.51 18.72
CA ASP A 2 -10.86 -11.11 18.77
C ASP A 2 -9.59 -10.90 17.90
N ILE A 3 -9.23 -9.63 17.69
CA ILE A 3 -8.09 -9.26 16.82
C ILE A 3 -6.77 -9.72 17.43
N GLN A 4 -6.64 -9.69 18.75
CA GLN A 4 -5.40 -9.99 19.46
C GLN A 4 -5.07 -11.50 19.37
N THR A 5 -6.07 -12.35 19.62
CA THR A 5 -6.00 -13.80 19.45
C THR A 5 -5.68 -14.17 18.00
N LEU A 6 -6.29 -13.48 17.03
CA LEU A 6 -5.99 -13.70 15.61
C LEU A 6 -4.55 -13.31 15.26
N ASN A 7 -4.04 -12.19 15.80
CA ASN A 7 -2.66 -11.76 15.59
C ASN A 7 -1.67 -12.80 16.14
N GLU A 8 -1.84 -13.23 17.38
CA GLU A 8 -1.01 -14.25 18.02
C GLU A 8 -1.02 -15.56 17.23
N LYS A 9 -2.20 -16.00 16.78
CA LYS A 9 -2.34 -17.21 15.96
C LYS A 9 -1.59 -17.07 14.63
N LEU A 10 -1.86 -16.01 13.86
CA LEU A 10 -1.24 -15.82 12.53
C LEU A 10 0.27 -15.66 12.61
N ARG A 11 0.81 -15.11 13.72
CA ARG A 11 2.25 -14.96 13.93
C ARG A 11 2.99 -16.30 13.98
N LEU A 12 2.31 -17.35 14.43
CA LEU A 12 2.83 -18.72 14.52
C LEU A 12 2.64 -19.50 13.20
N GLU A 13 1.79 -19.03 12.30
CA GLU A 13 1.52 -19.70 11.02
C GLU A 13 2.62 -19.37 9.99
N ILE A 14 3.04 -20.40 9.26
CA ILE A 14 3.94 -20.25 8.11
C ILE A 14 3.13 -19.90 6.85
N LEU A 15 1.94 -20.49 6.73
CA LEU A 15 1.06 -20.38 5.57
C LEU A 15 -0.33 -19.99 6.06
N VAL A 16 -0.89 -18.94 5.47
CA VAL A 16 -2.20 -18.38 5.81
C VAL A 16 -3.05 -18.40 4.56
N ASN A 17 -4.13 -19.19 4.56
CA ASN A 17 -5.16 -19.09 3.53
C ASN A 17 -6.30 -18.23 4.06
N THR A 18 -6.57 -17.09 3.41
CA THR A 18 -7.61 -16.17 3.89
C THR A 18 -9.01 -16.79 3.85
N ALA A 19 -9.25 -17.75 2.96
CA ALA A 19 -10.55 -18.42 2.84
C ALA A 19 -10.89 -19.31 4.05
N ASP A 20 -9.89 -19.71 4.84
CA ASP A 20 -10.09 -20.50 6.06
C ASP A 20 -10.71 -19.66 7.20
N TYR A 21 -10.83 -18.35 6.99
CA TYR A 21 -11.33 -17.40 7.95
C TYR A 21 -12.64 -16.76 7.47
N PRO A 22 -13.66 -16.63 8.33
CA PRO A 22 -14.96 -16.07 7.95
C PRO A 22 -14.88 -14.59 7.54
N GLN A 23 -13.81 -13.89 7.91
CA GLN A 23 -13.60 -12.47 7.62
C GLN A 23 -12.23 -12.24 6.95
N GLU A 24 -12.13 -12.51 5.65
CA GLU A 24 -10.88 -12.33 4.89
C GLU A 24 -10.27 -10.93 5.05
N ARG A 25 -11.12 -9.89 5.07
CA ARG A 25 -10.67 -8.50 5.21
C ARG A 25 -9.96 -8.26 6.54
N LEU A 26 -10.44 -8.90 7.61
CA LEU A 26 -9.82 -8.80 8.92
C LEU A 26 -8.43 -9.46 8.90
N VAL A 27 -8.32 -10.66 8.33
CA VAL A 27 -7.03 -11.36 8.16
C VAL A 27 -6.03 -10.48 7.41
N ARG A 28 -6.42 -9.89 6.28
CA ARG A 28 -5.53 -8.98 5.52
C ARG A 28 -5.10 -7.77 6.33
N SER A 29 -5.96 -7.24 7.19
CA SER A 29 -5.61 -6.12 8.07
C SER A 29 -4.58 -6.53 9.14
N VAL A 30 -4.73 -7.72 9.73
CA VAL A 30 -3.77 -8.28 10.70
C VAL A 30 -2.42 -8.57 10.03
N LEU A 31 -2.40 -9.15 8.82
CA LEU A 31 -1.17 -9.34 8.06
C LEU A 31 -0.45 -7.99 7.79
N SER A 32 -1.20 -6.92 7.55
CA SER A 32 -0.66 -5.58 7.38
C SER A 32 -0.09 -4.99 8.69
N GLN A 33 -0.70 -5.31 9.83
CA GLN A 33 -0.17 -4.94 11.16
C GLN A 33 1.13 -5.71 11.44
N LEU A 34 1.13 -7.03 11.28
CA LEU A 34 2.30 -7.89 11.45
C LEU A 34 3.50 -7.44 10.61
N ARG A 35 3.25 -6.96 9.38
CA ARG A 35 4.28 -6.37 8.52
C ARG A 35 5.00 -5.19 9.18
N LYS A 36 4.28 -4.32 9.89
CA LYS A 36 4.87 -3.17 10.60
C LYS A 36 5.76 -3.61 11.76
N GLU A 37 5.51 -4.80 12.30
CA GLU A 37 6.29 -5.44 13.36
C GLU A 37 7.46 -6.28 12.81
N GLY A 38 7.66 -6.31 11.49
CA GLY A 38 8.73 -7.06 10.83
C GLY A 38 8.34 -8.50 10.43
N VAL A 39 7.12 -8.95 10.73
CA VAL A 39 6.63 -10.27 10.32
C VAL A 39 5.97 -10.15 8.94
N LEU A 40 6.71 -10.55 7.91
CA LEU A 40 6.33 -10.35 6.52
C LEU A 40 5.66 -11.59 5.94
N PHE A 41 4.42 -11.41 5.47
CA PHE A 41 3.70 -12.38 4.65
C PHE A 41 3.58 -11.86 3.20
N ILE A 42 3.88 -12.73 2.24
CA ILE A 42 3.81 -12.46 0.80
C ILE A 42 2.83 -13.42 0.13
N PRO A 43 2.17 -13.03 -0.98
CA PRO A 43 1.31 -13.93 -1.73
C PRO A 43 2.10 -15.16 -2.21
N SER A 44 1.55 -16.35 -2.01
CA SER A 44 2.18 -17.60 -2.42
C SER A 44 1.72 -18.04 -3.81
N GLU A 45 2.59 -18.75 -4.53
CA GLU A 45 2.26 -19.40 -5.80
C GLU A 45 1.19 -20.50 -5.64
N LYS A 46 0.94 -20.97 -4.42
CA LYS A 46 -0.07 -22.00 -4.10
C LYS A 46 -1.50 -21.59 -4.44
N GLY A 47 -1.80 -20.30 -4.56
CA GLY A 47 -3.13 -19.85 -4.97
C GLY A 47 -3.54 -18.48 -4.47
N LYS A 48 -4.68 -18.01 -4.98
CA LYS A 48 -5.27 -16.72 -4.61
C LYS A 48 -5.70 -16.72 -3.14
N GLY A 49 -5.31 -15.67 -2.41
CA GLY A 49 -5.64 -15.53 -0.99
C GLY A 49 -4.75 -16.35 -0.06
N ILE A 50 -3.73 -17.03 -0.59
CA ILE A 50 -2.75 -17.75 0.20
C ILE A 50 -1.51 -16.88 0.36
N TYR A 51 -1.07 -16.74 1.60
CA TYR A 51 0.11 -15.97 1.97
C TYR A 51 1.10 -16.88 2.71
N ILE A 52 2.38 -16.70 2.45
CA ILE A 52 3.47 -17.42 3.09
C ILE A 52 4.39 -16.43 3.81
N ARG A 53 4.93 -16.84 4.96
CA ARG A 53 5.93 -16.06 5.69
C ARG A 53 7.22 -15.99 4.86
N ILE A 54 7.80 -14.79 4.74
CA ILE A 54 8.88 -14.52 3.77
C ILE A 54 10.12 -15.38 3.98
N ASP A 55 10.41 -15.78 5.21
CA ASP A 55 11.54 -16.62 5.61
C ASP A 55 11.35 -18.10 5.28
N HIS A 56 10.12 -18.51 4.96
CA HIS A 56 9.78 -19.84 4.47
C HIS A 56 9.40 -19.85 2.98
N ALA A 57 9.33 -18.67 2.35
CA ALA A 57 9.04 -18.52 0.94
C ALA A 57 10.25 -18.93 0.09
N ASN A 58 9.97 -19.45 -1.10
CA ASN A 58 11.05 -19.74 -2.04
C ASN A 58 11.59 -18.43 -2.66
N ARG A 59 12.79 -18.49 -3.23
CA ARG A 59 13.42 -17.30 -3.84
C ARG A 59 12.59 -16.70 -4.99
N SER A 60 11.92 -17.53 -5.78
CA SER A 60 11.06 -17.08 -6.89
C SER A 60 9.89 -16.24 -6.37
N GLU A 61 9.21 -16.70 -5.32
CA GLU A 61 8.09 -16.00 -4.67
C GLU A 61 8.53 -14.63 -4.16
N ILE A 62 9.69 -14.57 -3.48
CA ILE A 62 10.25 -13.33 -2.94
C ILE A 62 10.60 -12.35 -4.07
N GLU A 63 11.32 -12.80 -5.10
CA GLU A 63 11.71 -11.97 -6.23
C GLU A 63 10.50 -11.46 -7.03
N THR A 64 9.52 -12.33 -7.25
CA THR A 64 8.27 -12.00 -7.94
C THR A 64 7.50 -10.95 -7.16
N TYR A 65 7.37 -11.13 -5.83
CA TYR A 65 6.70 -10.16 -4.99
C TYR A 65 7.43 -8.81 -4.96
N ALA A 66 8.76 -8.81 -4.83
CA ALA A 66 9.56 -7.59 -4.84
C ALA A 66 9.42 -6.81 -6.17
N LYS A 67 9.50 -7.51 -7.32
CA LYS A 67 9.27 -6.91 -8.65
C LYS A 67 7.86 -6.34 -8.77
N ALA A 68 6.85 -7.05 -8.28
CA ALA A 68 5.46 -6.59 -8.30
C ALA A 68 5.28 -5.31 -7.46
N GLN A 69 5.88 -5.24 -6.26
CA GLN A 69 5.84 -4.04 -5.41
C GLN A 69 6.56 -2.87 -6.06
N ALA A 70 7.74 -3.07 -6.64
CA ALA A 70 8.47 -2.01 -7.35
C ALA A 70 7.65 -1.44 -8.53
N ARG A 71 6.99 -2.31 -9.30
CA ARG A 71 6.08 -1.90 -10.37
C ARG A 71 4.89 -1.12 -9.81
N HIS A 72 4.29 -1.58 -8.71
CA HIS A 72 3.17 -0.89 -8.08
C HIS A 72 3.55 0.52 -7.63
N PHE A 73 4.71 0.70 -6.98
CA PHE A 73 5.20 2.03 -6.60
C PHE A 73 5.42 2.94 -7.81
N LYS A 74 6.03 2.42 -8.89
CA LYS A 74 6.20 3.19 -10.13
C LYS A 74 4.86 3.64 -10.68
N THR A 75 3.89 2.73 -10.77
CA THR A 75 2.54 3.05 -11.25
C THR A 75 1.84 4.07 -10.36
N GLN A 76 1.89 3.91 -9.03
CA GLN A 76 1.31 4.84 -8.07
C GLN A 76 1.93 6.24 -8.19
N TYR A 77 3.24 6.31 -8.39
CA TYR A 77 3.92 7.58 -8.61
C TYR A 77 3.39 8.30 -9.85
N PHE A 78 3.43 7.66 -11.02
CA PHE A 78 3.06 8.31 -12.28
C PHE A 78 1.56 8.58 -12.42
N ASN A 79 0.70 7.68 -11.91
CA ASN A 79 -0.74 7.78 -12.12
C ASN A 79 -1.46 8.53 -11.00
N THR A 80 -0.82 8.77 -9.85
CA THR A 80 -1.46 9.42 -8.70
C THR A 80 -0.62 10.57 -8.19
N MET A 81 0.61 10.32 -7.75
CA MET A 81 1.41 11.34 -7.08
C MET A 81 1.82 12.48 -8.01
N LEU A 82 2.21 12.19 -9.24
CA LEU A 82 2.63 13.19 -10.22
C LEU A 82 1.47 14.12 -10.64
N PRO A 83 0.29 13.61 -11.04
CA PRO A 83 -0.87 14.46 -11.33
C PRO A 83 -1.29 15.32 -10.13
N MET A 84 -1.27 14.76 -8.91
CA MET A 84 -1.57 15.53 -7.70
C MET A 84 -0.59 16.67 -7.47
N LYS A 85 0.71 16.43 -7.68
CA LYS A 85 1.73 17.46 -7.58
C LYS A 85 1.48 18.59 -8.58
N GLN A 86 1.22 18.25 -9.84
CA GLN A 86 0.92 19.21 -10.90
C GLN A 86 -0.30 20.06 -10.55
N TYR A 87 -1.38 19.42 -10.10
CA TYR A 87 -2.59 20.13 -9.68
C TYR A 87 -2.33 21.15 -8.56
N VAL A 88 -1.51 20.79 -7.57
CA VAL A 88 -1.14 21.72 -6.48
C VAL A 88 -0.28 22.88 -7.00
N GLU A 89 0.60 22.64 -7.97
CA GLU A 89 1.41 23.69 -8.61
C GLU A 89 0.53 24.63 -9.44
N ASP A 90 -0.41 24.11 -10.21
CA ASP A 90 -1.37 24.90 -11.00
C ASP A 90 -2.23 25.80 -10.10
N LEU A 91 -2.72 25.28 -8.98
CA LEU A 91 -3.48 26.07 -8.00
C LEU A 91 -2.65 27.21 -7.39
N LYS A 92 -1.35 26.99 -7.17
CA LYS A 92 -0.46 28.05 -6.69
C LYS A 92 -0.26 29.12 -7.75
N LEU A 93 -0.05 28.72 -9.00
CA LEU A 93 0.09 29.66 -10.13
C LEU A 93 -1.17 30.51 -10.31
N LEU A 94 -2.36 29.89 -10.31
CA LEU A 94 -3.64 30.61 -10.38
C LEU A 94 -3.81 31.62 -9.25
N ARG A 95 -3.44 31.24 -8.02
CA ARG A 95 -3.49 32.15 -6.87
C ARG A 95 -2.50 33.33 -7.02
N MET A 96 -1.31 33.08 -7.56
CA MET A 96 -0.32 34.14 -7.79
C MET A 96 -0.79 35.11 -8.89
N LEU A 97 -1.36 34.60 -9.98
CA LEU A 97 -1.91 35.42 -11.06
C LEU A 97 -3.08 36.27 -10.57
N GLY A 98 -4.04 35.70 -9.85
CA GLY A 98 -5.17 36.47 -9.30
C GLY A 98 -4.73 37.56 -8.31
N ARG A 99 -3.65 37.34 -7.56
CA ARG A 99 -3.04 38.40 -6.73
C ARG A 99 -2.40 39.50 -7.57
N LEU A 100 -1.76 39.14 -8.68
CA LEU A 100 -1.12 40.08 -9.58
C LEU A 100 -2.15 40.98 -10.28
N GLU A 101 -3.27 40.39 -10.75
CA GLU A 101 -4.40 41.13 -11.32
C GLU A 101 -5.00 42.10 -10.31
N GLY A 102 -5.23 41.67 -9.07
CA GLY A 102 -5.75 42.54 -8.01
C GLY A 102 -4.84 43.75 -7.70
N ILE A 103 -3.52 43.58 -7.74
CA ILE A 103 -2.57 44.68 -7.55
C ILE A 103 -2.60 45.65 -8.74
N LEU A 104 -2.69 45.15 -9.97
CA LEU A 104 -2.74 45.98 -11.18
C LEU A 104 -4.04 46.78 -11.31
N ASP A 105 -5.14 46.28 -10.73
CA ASP A 105 -6.43 47.01 -10.68
C ASP A 105 -6.48 48.06 -9.56
N GLU A 106 -5.68 47.93 -8.49
CA GLU A 106 -5.53 48.94 -7.43
C GLU A 106 -4.64 50.13 -7.86
N GLU A 107 -3.85 50.00 -8.92
CA GLU A 107 -2.97 51.06 -9.45
C GLU A 107 -3.60 51.93 -10.55
N LYS A 108 -4.88 51.72 -10.90
CA LYS A 108 -5.65 52.54 -11.84
C LYS A 108 -6.62 53.48 -11.16
#